data_AF-A0A2H0GBQ1-F1
#
_entry.id   AF-A0A2H0GBQ1-F1
#
_cell.length_a   1.000
_cell.length_b   1.000
_cell.length_c   1.000
_cell.angle_alpha   90.00
_cell.angle_beta   90.00
_cell.angle_gamma   90.00
#
_symmetry.space_group_name_H-M   'P 1'
#
loop_
_entity.id
_entity.type
_entity.pdbx_description
1 polymer ?
#
loop_
_entity_poly.entity_id
_entity_poly.type
_entity_poly.pdbx_seq_one_letter_code
_entity_poly.pdbx_strand_id
1 'polypeptide(L)'
;MNNIHFSIKINAELPINKLEKGLFVFMYRATRIPPHLGIIFNGKRYDITLQEPNLGVDASEFSTSIIKKFTKTIFFEIHQPKESEEENLVLSLKNAIKQFQKISETTSCISPLKLFFNEAYQLNTSQVNFIFDLIPLLIENQLIINTYHLNLERNINQNEFLLKTYTKEDILNCLEALNRKEVTC
;
A
#
# COMPACT_ATOMS: atom_id res chain seq x y z
N MET A 1 16.15 -7.51 -20.08
CA MET A 1 15.44 -7.57 -18.80
C MET A 1 14.07 -8.18 -19.05
N ASN A 2 13.82 -9.41 -18.60
CA ASN A 2 12.47 -9.97 -18.63
C ASN A 2 11.64 -9.19 -17.62
N ASN A 3 10.82 -8.26 -18.09
CA ASN A 3 9.83 -7.58 -17.25
C ASN A 3 8.74 -8.60 -16.92
N ILE A 4 8.92 -9.31 -15.81
CA ILE A 4 7.87 -10.14 -15.26
C ILE A 4 6.77 -9.19 -14.76
N HIS A 5 5.52 -9.52 -15.08
CA HIS A 5 4.37 -8.78 -14.59
C HIS A 5 3.62 -9.67 -13.60
N PHE A 6 3.14 -9.05 -12.52
CA PHE A 6 2.22 -9.67 -11.58
C PHE A 6 0.80 -9.20 -11.91
N SER A 7 -0.13 -10.13 -12.15
CA SER A 7 -1.52 -9.78 -12.46
C SER A 7 -2.31 -9.49 -11.19
N ILE A 8 -2.97 -8.34 -11.16
CA ILE A 8 -3.87 -7.92 -10.09
C ILE A 8 -5.28 -7.86 -10.64
N LYS A 9 -6.16 -8.73 -10.14
CA LYS A 9 -7.58 -8.72 -10.50
C LYS A 9 -8.30 -7.58 -9.79
N ILE A 10 -8.98 -6.77 -10.58
CA ILE A 10 -9.93 -5.75 -10.15
C ILE A 10 -11.31 -6.38 -10.20
N ASN A 11 -12.06 -6.35 -9.10
CA ASN A 11 -13.36 -7.04 -9.03
C ASN A 11 -14.51 -6.12 -8.61
N ALA A 12 -14.23 -4.84 -8.33
CA ALA A 12 -15.24 -3.87 -7.95
C ALA A 12 -14.86 -2.43 -8.33
N GLU A 13 -15.87 -1.61 -8.61
CA GLU A 13 -15.74 -0.16 -8.69
C GLU A 13 -15.71 0.44 -7.28
N LEU A 14 -14.90 1.48 -7.04
CA LEU A 14 -14.80 2.09 -5.72
C LEU A 14 -16.04 2.97 -5.45
N PRO A 15 -16.92 2.62 -4.49
CA PRO A 15 -18.04 3.48 -4.14
C PRO A 15 -17.58 4.80 -3.54
N ILE A 16 -18.42 5.84 -3.68
CA ILE A 16 -18.25 7.12 -2.99
C ILE A 16 -18.15 6.83 -1.49
N ASN A 17 -17.18 7.46 -0.83
CA ASN A 17 -16.92 7.35 0.61
C ASN A 17 -16.53 5.95 1.11
N LYS A 18 -16.26 4.98 0.22
CA LYS A 18 -15.89 3.62 0.64
C LYS A 18 -14.67 3.58 1.56
N LEU A 19 -13.71 4.48 1.36
CA LEU A 19 -12.49 4.57 2.16
C LEU A 19 -12.73 5.14 3.58
N GLU A 20 -13.92 5.68 3.87
CA GLU A 20 -14.27 6.20 5.20
C GLU A 20 -14.51 5.07 6.22
N LYS A 21 -14.82 3.86 5.76
CA LYS A 21 -15.08 2.70 6.63
C LYS A 21 -14.46 1.43 6.08
N GLY A 22 -13.77 0.70 6.95
CA GLY A 22 -13.09 -0.55 6.61
C GLY A 22 -11.58 -0.42 6.65
N LEU A 23 -10.90 -1.51 6.29
CA LEU A 23 -9.46 -1.61 6.24
C LEU A 23 -9.02 -1.80 4.78
N PHE A 24 -8.09 -0.96 4.33
CA PHE A 24 -7.60 -0.98 2.96
C PHE A 24 -6.09 -0.90 2.94
N VAL A 25 -5.43 -1.78 2.17
CA VAL A 25 -4.06 -1.53 1.70
C VAL A 25 -4.16 -0.72 0.43
N PHE A 26 -3.43 0.39 0.33
CA PHE A 26 -3.37 1.18 -0.91
C PHE A 26 -2.01 1.06 -1.59
N MET A 27 -2.04 1.08 -2.93
CA MET A 27 -0.87 1.18 -3.80
C MET A 27 -0.99 2.47 -4.61
N TYR A 28 -0.32 3.51 -4.13
CA TYR A 28 -0.32 4.84 -4.73
C TYR A 28 0.74 4.95 -5.83
N ARG A 29 0.36 5.57 -6.96
CA ARG A 29 1.17 5.62 -8.20
C ARG A 29 1.53 4.21 -8.68
N ALA A 30 0.53 3.33 -8.80
CA ALA A 30 0.66 1.91 -9.11
C ALA A 30 1.45 1.59 -10.41
N THR A 31 1.60 2.54 -11.32
CA THR A 31 2.41 2.38 -12.55
C THR A 31 3.85 2.86 -12.41
N ARG A 32 4.28 3.33 -11.23
CA ARG A 32 5.67 3.72 -10.93
C ARG A 32 6.37 2.63 -10.16
N ILE A 33 7.70 2.62 -10.24
CA ILE A 33 8.56 1.67 -9.54
C ILE A 33 9.48 2.42 -8.57
N PRO A 34 9.53 1.99 -7.29
CA PRO A 34 8.48 1.22 -6.62
C PRO A 34 7.20 2.08 -6.46
N PRO A 35 6.01 1.47 -6.36
CA PRO A 35 4.82 2.19 -5.93
C PRO A 35 4.93 2.56 -4.45
N HIS A 36 4.20 3.59 -4.03
CA HIS A 36 4.08 3.93 -2.62
C HIS A 36 2.96 3.10 -1.97
N LEU A 37 3.18 2.62 -0.75
CA LEU A 37 2.28 1.70 -0.07
C LEU A 37 1.87 2.25 1.30
N GLY A 38 0.68 1.89 1.74
CA GLY A 38 0.20 2.20 3.08
C GLY A 38 -1.14 1.57 3.37
N ILE A 39 -1.71 1.94 4.52
CA ILE A 39 -3.00 1.46 5.00
C ILE A 39 -3.94 2.63 5.21
N ILE A 40 -5.21 2.46 4.84
CA ILE A 40 -6.32 3.30 5.28
C ILE A 40 -7.19 2.44 6.19
N PHE A 41 -7.49 2.95 7.38
CA PHE A 41 -8.41 2.33 8.30
C PHE A 41 -9.42 3.37 8.79
N ASN A 42 -10.71 3.12 8.56
CA ASN A 42 -11.83 4.01 8.93
C ASN A 42 -11.56 5.49 8.59
N GLY A 43 -11.19 5.76 7.34
CA GLY A 43 -10.93 7.13 6.85
C GLY A 43 -9.61 7.75 7.34
N LYS A 44 -8.77 7.00 8.06
CA LYS A 44 -7.46 7.47 8.56
C LYS A 44 -6.32 6.75 7.85
N ARG A 45 -5.30 7.50 7.45
CA ARG A 45 -4.15 7.03 6.66
C ARG A 45 -2.93 6.76 7.54
N TYR A 46 -2.29 5.62 7.30
CA TYR A 46 -1.12 5.10 7.98
C TYR A 46 -0.06 4.66 6.96
N ASP A 47 1.03 5.41 6.85
CA ASP A 47 2.13 5.12 5.92
C ASP A 47 3.42 5.83 6.35
N ILE A 48 4.56 5.30 5.91
CA ILE A 48 5.85 5.96 6.07
C ILE A 48 6.17 6.77 4.81
N THR A 49 6.77 7.95 4.97
CA THR A 49 7.25 8.76 3.83
C THR A 49 8.76 8.99 3.95
N LEU A 50 9.34 9.79 3.05
CA LEU A 50 10.73 10.23 3.17
C LEU A 50 10.93 11.26 4.30
N GLN A 51 9.87 11.98 4.68
CA GLN A 51 9.93 13.06 5.67
C GLN A 51 9.48 12.57 7.04
N GLU A 52 8.16 12.41 7.21
CA GLU A 52 7.54 11.97 8.44
C GLU A 52 6.49 10.87 8.18
N PRO A 53 6.26 9.97 9.15
CA PRO A 53 5.19 9.00 9.06
C PRO A 53 3.82 9.65 9.22
N ASN A 54 2.83 9.23 8.44
CA ASN A 54 1.44 9.55 8.72
C ASN A 54 0.88 8.53 9.73
N LEU A 55 0.38 9.01 10.86
CA LEU A 55 -0.12 8.18 11.97
C LEU A 55 -1.61 8.42 12.21
N GLY A 56 -2.43 8.11 11.22
CA GLY A 56 -3.87 8.33 11.28
C GLY A 56 -4.27 9.74 10.85
N VAL A 57 -3.58 10.28 9.84
CA VAL A 57 -3.96 11.54 9.19
C VAL A 57 -5.24 11.33 8.38
N ASP A 58 -6.06 12.36 8.22
CA ASP A 58 -7.29 12.24 7.47
C ASP A 58 -7.05 11.82 6.00
N ALA A 59 -7.74 10.76 5.55
CA ALA A 59 -7.60 10.25 4.19
C ALA A 59 -8.34 11.10 3.14
N SER A 60 -9.19 12.05 3.54
CA SER A 60 -9.95 12.90 2.60
C SER A 60 -9.04 13.76 1.71
N GLU A 61 -7.98 14.34 2.27
CA GLU A 61 -6.99 15.10 1.50
C GLU A 61 -6.24 14.19 0.51
N PHE A 62 -5.91 12.97 0.95
CA PHE A 62 -5.27 11.97 0.12
C PHE A 62 -6.16 11.54 -1.06
N SER A 63 -7.42 11.21 -0.79
CA SER A 63 -8.42 10.89 -1.81
C SER A 63 -8.64 12.06 -2.78
N THR A 64 -8.75 13.28 -2.26
CA THR A 64 -8.89 14.50 -3.06
C THR A 64 -7.68 14.68 -3.99
N SER A 65 -6.47 14.46 -3.48
CA SER A 65 -5.24 14.53 -4.27
C SER A 65 -5.20 13.45 -5.36
N ILE A 66 -5.62 12.22 -5.06
CA ILE A 66 -5.71 11.13 -6.05
C ILE A 66 -6.62 11.53 -7.21
N ILE A 67 -7.82 12.04 -6.91
CA ILE A 67 -8.81 12.45 -7.91
C ILE A 67 -8.28 13.64 -8.72
N LYS A 68 -7.91 14.74 -8.06
CA LYS A 68 -7.49 15.99 -8.74
C LYS A 68 -6.25 15.80 -9.60
N LYS A 69 -5.31 14.97 -9.17
CA LYS A 69 -4.05 14.72 -9.89
C LYS A 69 -4.10 13.50 -10.81
N PHE A 70 -5.27 12.88 -10.98
CA PHE A 70 -5.44 11.64 -11.73
C PHE A 70 -4.40 10.57 -11.36
N THR A 71 -4.12 10.42 -10.05
CA THR A 71 -3.07 9.50 -9.62
C THR A 71 -3.57 8.07 -9.67
N LYS A 72 -2.88 7.25 -10.46
CA LYS A 72 -3.17 5.82 -10.65
C LYS A 72 -2.99 5.06 -9.34
N THR A 73 -4.07 4.54 -8.78
CA THR A 73 -4.08 3.98 -7.41
C THR A 73 -4.93 2.73 -7.35
N ILE A 74 -4.47 1.71 -6.60
CA ILE A 74 -5.22 0.48 -6.32
C ILE A 74 -5.49 0.42 -4.81
N PHE A 75 -6.66 -0.08 -4.44
CA PHE A 75 -7.03 -0.38 -3.06
C PHE A 75 -7.41 -1.84 -2.92
N PHE A 76 -6.85 -2.53 -1.93
CA PHE A 76 -7.23 -3.87 -1.52
C PHE A 76 -8.01 -3.74 -0.23
N GLU A 77 -9.31 -4.01 -0.25
CA GLU A 77 -10.14 -4.09 0.94
C GLU A 77 -9.86 -5.40 1.66
N ILE A 78 -9.56 -5.30 2.94
CA ILE A 78 -9.11 -6.40 3.78
C ILE A 78 -10.16 -6.72 4.82
N HIS A 79 -10.47 -8.00 5.02
CA HIS A 79 -11.25 -8.46 6.17
C HIS A 79 -10.58 -8.02 7.45
N GLN A 80 -11.30 -7.32 8.33
CA GLN A 80 -10.77 -7.00 9.66
C GLN A 80 -10.55 -8.29 10.48
N PRO A 81 -9.56 -8.33 11.38
CA PRO A 81 -9.37 -9.49 12.24
C PRO A 81 -10.60 -9.70 13.12
N LYS A 82 -11.13 -10.93 13.16
CA LYS A 82 -12.43 -11.24 13.81
C LYS A 82 -12.50 -10.90 15.30
N GLU A 83 -11.35 -10.92 15.98
CA GLU A 83 -11.24 -10.75 17.43
C GLU A 83 -10.56 -9.44 17.84
N SER A 84 -10.28 -8.54 16.89
CA SER A 84 -9.64 -7.26 17.21
C SER A 84 -10.67 -6.18 17.49
N GLU A 85 -10.62 -5.60 18.68
CA GLU A 85 -11.23 -4.30 18.94
C GLU A 85 -10.58 -3.23 18.05
N GLU A 86 -11.39 -2.24 17.63
CA GLU A 86 -10.95 -1.17 16.75
C GLU A 86 -9.71 -0.42 17.30
N GLU A 87 -9.71 -0.13 18.60
CA GLU A 87 -8.61 0.56 19.28
C GLU A 87 -7.30 -0.24 19.22
N ASN A 88 -7.38 -1.57 19.37
CA ASN A 88 -6.22 -2.45 19.28
C ASN A 88 -5.65 -2.48 17.86
N LEU A 89 -6.52 -2.46 16.84
CA LEU A 89 -6.08 -2.40 15.45
C LEU A 89 -5.40 -1.06 15.14
N VAL A 90 -5.95 0.05 15.62
CA VAL A 90 -5.34 1.38 15.50
C VAL A 90 -3.98 1.42 16.20
N LEU A 91 -3.87 0.82 17.39
CA LEU A 91 -2.62 0.76 18.14
C LEU A 91 -1.56 -0.06 17.39
N SER A 92 -1.92 -1.25 16.88
CA SER A 92 -1.01 -2.08 16.07
C SER A 92 -0.54 -1.33 14.81
N LEU A 93 -1.44 -0.65 14.09
CA LEU A 93 -1.06 0.19 12.95
C LEU A 93 -0.06 1.28 13.35
N LYS A 94 -0.35 2.05 14.40
CA LYS A 94 0.55 3.11 14.85
C LYS A 94 1.90 2.57 15.27
N ASN A 95 1.95 1.45 15.98
CA ASN A 95 3.18 0.81 16.41
C ASN A 95 4.00 0.33 15.21
N ALA A 96 3.34 -0.33 14.25
CA ALA A 96 3.99 -0.80 13.04
C ALA A 96 4.61 0.35 12.24
N ILE A 97 3.89 1.46 12.03
CA ILE A 97 4.44 2.63 11.33
C ILE A 97 5.58 3.28 12.14
N LYS A 98 5.41 3.48 13.46
CA LYS A 98 6.39 4.15 14.32
C LYS A 98 7.73 3.40 14.40
N GLN A 99 7.72 2.07 14.35
CA GLN A 99 8.95 1.27 14.40
C GLN A 99 9.88 1.57 13.21
N PHE A 100 9.32 1.91 12.06
CA PHE A 100 10.08 2.15 10.84
C PHE A 100 10.36 3.64 10.60
N GLN A 101 9.60 4.55 11.22
CA GLN A 101 9.71 6.02 11.16
C GLN A 101 9.67 6.64 9.76
N LYS A 102 10.66 6.36 8.91
CA LYS A 102 10.81 6.89 7.55
C LYS A 102 11.41 5.85 6.61
N ILE A 103 11.21 6.06 5.31
CA ILE A 103 11.84 5.26 4.27
C ILE A 103 13.36 5.49 4.31
N SER A 104 14.14 4.42 4.21
CA SER A 104 15.61 4.43 4.16
C SER A 104 16.13 3.31 3.25
N GLU A 105 17.44 3.20 3.08
CA GLU A 105 18.07 2.10 2.34
C GLU A 105 17.70 0.71 2.89
N THR A 106 17.38 0.62 4.19
CA THR A 106 17.04 -0.63 4.88
C THR A 106 15.55 -0.76 5.19
N THR A 107 14.77 0.30 5.01
CA THR A 107 13.37 0.38 5.41
C THR A 107 12.52 0.87 4.25
N SER A 108 11.62 0.02 3.75
CA SER A 108 10.72 0.36 2.64
C SER A 108 9.27 0.34 3.09
N CYS A 109 8.36 0.89 2.28
CA CYS A 109 6.94 0.97 2.60
C CYS A 109 6.27 -0.39 2.81
N ILE A 110 6.91 -1.51 2.43
CA ILE A 110 6.41 -2.85 2.72
C ILE A 110 6.65 -3.28 4.17
N SER A 111 7.69 -2.74 4.84
CA SER A 111 8.08 -3.17 6.18
C SER A 111 6.99 -2.95 7.23
N PRO A 112 6.32 -1.78 7.31
CA PRO A 112 5.21 -1.60 8.24
C PRO A 112 4.01 -2.50 7.93
N LEU A 113 3.73 -2.76 6.64
CA LEU A 113 2.66 -3.68 6.24
C LEU A 113 2.97 -5.10 6.72
N LYS A 114 4.21 -5.58 6.53
CA LYS A 114 4.63 -6.90 7.01
C LYS A 114 4.42 -7.05 8.51
N LEU A 115 4.86 -6.07 9.28
CA LEU A 115 4.73 -6.11 10.73
C LEU A 115 3.27 -6.11 11.15
N PHE A 116 2.45 -5.23 10.59
CA PHE A 116 1.01 -5.18 10.86
C PHE A 116 0.32 -6.51 10.54
N PHE A 117 0.57 -7.11 9.36
CA PHE A 117 -0.04 -8.38 8.99
C PHE A 117 0.49 -9.56 9.82
N ASN A 118 1.74 -9.51 10.28
CA ASN A 118 2.27 -10.50 11.20
C ASN A 118 1.57 -10.42 12.57
N GLU A 119 1.44 -9.23 13.13
CA GLU A 119 0.86 -9.03 14.46
C GLU A 119 -0.66 -9.19 14.49
N ALA A 120 -1.38 -8.49 13.59
CA ALA A 120 -2.84 -8.43 13.62
C ALA A 120 -3.51 -9.66 13.01
N TYR A 121 -2.82 -10.38 12.11
CA TYR A 121 -3.37 -11.54 11.40
C TYR A 121 -2.56 -12.82 11.59
N GLN A 122 -1.47 -12.78 12.35
CA GLN A 122 -0.61 -13.95 12.61
C GLN A 122 -0.03 -14.56 11.32
N LEU A 123 0.17 -13.74 10.28
CA LEU A 123 0.72 -14.22 9.01
C LEU A 123 2.24 -14.34 9.07
N ASN A 124 2.78 -15.43 8.51
CA ASN A 124 4.22 -15.56 8.31
C ASN A 124 4.70 -14.68 7.14
N THR A 125 5.12 -13.46 7.44
CA THR A 125 5.62 -12.49 6.47
C THR A 125 7.13 -12.55 6.22
N SER A 126 7.82 -13.61 6.68
CA SER A 126 9.29 -13.71 6.56
C SER A 126 9.78 -13.66 5.12
N GLN A 127 9.03 -14.25 4.19
CA GLN A 127 9.36 -14.31 2.76
C GLN A 127 8.86 -13.10 1.95
N VAL A 128 8.07 -12.20 2.56
CA VAL A 128 7.53 -11.03 1.87
C VAL A 128 8.63 -9.99 1.69
N ASN A 129 9.02 -9.69 0.45
CA ASN A 129 9.99 -8.63 0.13
C ASN A 129 9.34 -7.47 -0.62
N PHE A 130 8.27 -7.73 -1.35
CA PHE A 130 7.56 -6.76 -2.18
C PHE A 130 6.05 -6.90 -2.07
N ILE A 131 5.31 -5.94 -2.62
CA ILE A 131 3.85 -5.98 -2.60
C ILE A 131 3.28 -7.15 -3.41
N PHE A 132 3.98 -7.57 -4.47
CA PHE A 132 3.62 -8.75 -5.25
C PHE A 132 4.00 -10.08 -4.57
N ASP A 133 4.68 -10.06 -3.42
CA ASP A 133 4.81 -11.21 -2.52
C ASP A 133 3.70 -11.19 -1.45
N LEU A 134 3.32 -10.00 -0.98
CA LEU A 134 2.27 -9.83 0.02
C LEU A 134 0.88 -10.15 -0.54
N ILE A 135 0.54 -9.69 -1.75
CA ILE A 135 -0.80 -9.91 -2.34
C ILE A 135 -1.14 -11.40 -2.42
N PRO A 136 -0.28 -12.29 -2.97
CA PRO A 136 -0.53 -13.74 -2.95
C PRO A 136 -0.80 -14.29 -1.54
N LEU A 137 0.01 -13.90 -0.55
CA LEU A 137 -0.18 -14.33 0.83
C LEU A 137 -1.55 -13.92 1.40
N LEU A 138 -2.01 -12.70 1.09
CA LEU A 138 -3.33 -12.23 1.51
C LEU A 138 -4.47 -12.98 0.78
N ILE A 139 -4.28 -13.35 -0.49
CA ILE A 139 -5.26 -14.14 -1.25
C ILE A 139 -5.35 -15.57 -0.71
N GLU A 140 -4.22 -16.21 -0.45
CA GLU A 140 -4.15 -17.58 0.11
C GLU A 140 -4.88 -17.69 1.46
N ASN A 141 -4.80 -16.63 2.27
CA ASN A 141 -5.48 -16.53 3.56
C ASN A 141 -6.90 -15.93 3.45
N GLN A 142 -7.43 -15.74 2.24
CA GLN A 142 -8.78 -15.21 1.97
C GLN A 142 -9.05 -13.86 2.64
N LEU A 143 -8.03 -12.99 2.73
CA LEU A 143 -8.13 -11.70 3.41
C LEU A 143 -8.61 -10.57 2.50
N ILE A 144 -8.37 -10.65 1.20
CA ILE A 144 -8.82 -9.62 0.24
C ILE A 144 -10.30 -9.83 -0.09
N ILE A 145 -11.14 -8.86 0.27
CA ILE A 145 -12.57 -8.84 -0.04
C ILE A 145 -12.78 -8.39 -1.48
N ASN A 146 -12.29 -7.17 -1.77
CA ASN A 146 -12.42 -6.52 -3.06
C ASN A 146 -11.14 -5.77 -3.40
N THR A 147 -10.86 -5.66 -4.70
CA THR A 147 -9.80 -4.85 -5.26
C THR A 147 -10.43 -3.78 -6.13
N TYR A 148 -10.16 -2.53 -5.76
CA TYR A 148 -10.65 -1.33 -6.43
C TYR A 148 -9.52 -0.59 -7.11
N HIS A 149 -9.85 0.26 -8.07
CA HIS A 149 -8.90 1.17 -8.69
C HIS A 149 -9.45 2.59 -8.81
N LEU A 150 -8.53 3.54 -8.97
CA LEU A 150 -8.80 4.90 -9.44
C LEU A 150 -7.79 5.29 -10.52
N ASN A 151 -8.28 5.88 -11.61
CA ASN A 151 -7.48 6.43 -12.71
C ASN A 151 -6.64 5.38 -13.47
N LEU A 152 -7.10 4.13 -13.50
CA LEU A 152 -6.39 2.98 -14.10
C LEU A 152 -7.15 2.38 -15.29
N GLU A 153 -8.19 3.05 -15.78
CA GLU A 153 -9.11 2.56 -16.81
C GLU A 153 -8.34 2.20 -18.09
N ARG A 154 -7.30 2.98 -18.44
CA ARG A 154 -6.43 2.73 -19.62
C ARG A 154 -5.32 1.71 -19.37
N ASN A 155 -5.15 1.26 -18.13
CA ASN A 155 -4.11 0.32 -17.70
C ASN A 155 -4.69 -1.05 -17.35
N ILE A 156 -6.01 -1.19 -17.34
CA ILE A 156 -6.72 -2.43 -17.05
C ILE A 156 -7.16 -3.06 -18.37
N ASN A 157 -6.90 -4.35 -18.52
CA ASN A 157 -7.42 -5.16 -19.61
C ASN A 157 -8.15 -6.36 -19.00
N GLN A 158 -9.39 -6.61 -19.42
CA GLN A 158 -10.21 -7.72 -18.90
C GLN A 158 -10.25 -7.79 -17.37
N ASN A 159 -10.43 -6.64 -16.70
CA ASN A 159 -10.43 -6.50 -15.24
C ASN A 159 -9.10 -6.87 -14.56
N GLU A 160 -7.99 -6.93 -15.30
CA GLU A 160 -6.66 -7.17 -14.75
C GLU A 160 -5.74 -5.98 -14.96
N PHE A 161 -5.01 -5.62 -13.91
CA PHE A 161 -3.89 -4.70 -13.96
C PHE A 161 -2.57 -5.48 -13.90
N LEU A 162 -1.71 -5.27 -14.89
CA LEU A 162 -0.38 -5.89 -14.92
C LEU A 162 0.63 -5.00 -14.17
N LEU A 163 0.86 -5.33 -12.89
CA LEU A 163 1.88 -4.68 -12.08
C LEU A 163 3.27 -5.10 -12.59
N LYS A 164 4.09 -4.12 -12.97
CA LYS A 164 5.49 -4.39 -13.28
C LYS A 164 6.25 -4.74 -11.99
N THR A 165 6.82 -5.94 -11.92
CA THR A 165 7.63 -6.35 -10.76
C THR A 165 8.95 -5.57 -10.72
N TYR A 166 9.55 -5.48 -9.54
CA TYR A 166 10.76 -4.68 -9.31
C TYR A 166 11.67 -5.32 -8.28
N THR A 167 12.92 -4.88 -8.26
CA THR A 167 13.99 -5.42 -7.40
C THR A 167 14.35 -4.45 -6.28
N LYS A 168 15.22 -4.89 -5.36
CA LYS A 168 15.80 -3.99 -4.34
C LYS A 168 16.65 -2.88 -4.98
N GLU A 169 17.36 -3.19 -6.07
CA GLU A 169 18.17 -2.22 -6.80
C GLU A 169 17.28 -1.11 -7.40
N ASP A 170 16.11 -1.46 -7.93
CA ASP A 170 15.14 -0.46 -8.42
C ASP A 170 14.66 0.49 -7.31
N ILE A 171 14.49 -0.02 -6.09
CA ILE A 171 14.15 0.81 -4.91
C ILE A 171 15.30 1.77 -4.59
N LEU A 172 16.54 1.26 -4.50
CA LEU A 172 17.73 2.08 -4.18
C LEU A 172 17.95 3.18 -5.22
N ASN A 173 17.87 2.84 -6.51
CA ASN A 173 17.98 3.80 -7.61
C ASN A 173 16.94 4.93 -7.51
N CYS A 174 15.71 4.59 -7.09
CA CYS A 174 14.65 5.58 -6.89
C CYS A 174 14.95 6.50 -5.69
N LEU A 175 15.43 5.94 -4.56
CA LEU A 175 15.81 6.71 -3.38
C LEU A 175 16.96 7.68 -3.67
N GLU A 176 18.00 7.24 -4.38
CA GLU A 176 19.10 8.11 -4.80
C GLU A 176 18.61 9.28 -5.65
N ALA A 177 17.73 9.02 -6.62
CA ALA A 177 17.18 10.05 -7.50
C ALA A 177 16.32 11.08 -6.75
N LEU A 178 15.63 10.67 -5.68
CA LEU A 178 14.85 11.56 -4.82
C LEU A 178 15.76 12.43 -3.95
N ASN A 179 16.79 11.84 -3.33
CA ASN A 179 17.75 12.59 -2.50
C ASN A 179 18.54 13.63 -3.31
N ARG A 180 18.91 13.32 -4.57
CA ARG A 180 19.61 14.30 -5.45
C ARG A 180 18.75 15.53 -5.76
N LYS A 181 17.42 15.39 -5.79
CA LYS A 181 16.49 16.51 -6.02
C LYS A 181 16.27 17.39 -4.80
N GLU A 182 16.52 16.89 -3.58
CA GLU A 182 16.46 17.70 -2.37
C GLU A 182 17.74 18.53 -2.14
N VAL A 183 18.89 18.06 -2.64
CA VAL A 183 20.19 18.75 -2.50
C VAL A 183 20.42 19.85 -3.55
N THR A 184 19.63 19.85 -4.63
CA THR A 184 19.70 20.88 -5.68
C THR A 184 18.66 21.98 -5.46
N CYS A 185 18.86 22.78 -4.41
CA CYS A 185 18.18 24.07 -4.17
C CYS A 185 19.20 25.09 -3.68
#